data_AF-A0A564Q6A5-F1
#
_entry.id   AF-A0A564Q6A5-F1
#
_cell.length_a   1.000
_cell.length_b   1.000
_cell.length_c   1.000
_cell.angle_alpha   90.00
_cell.angle_beta   90.00
_cell.angle_gamma   90.00
#
_symmetry.space_group_name_H-M   'P 1'
#
loop_
_entity.id
_entity.type
_entity.pdbx_description
1 polymer ?
#
loop_
_entity_poly.entity_id
_entity_poly.type
_entity_poly.pdbx_seq_one_letter_code
_entity_poly.pdbx_strand_id
1 'polypeptide(L)'
;MHVCKSSICTILRRSRQDVLAIPAGGVPVGVEISKRLNLPLDLAVVRKIHIPWNREAGFGAMAWDGIILLNEDLVKHLELSKKEIDDCIAEEREEIEKRMIIWIRQIPGDCG
;
A
#
# COMPACT_ATOMS: atom_id res chain seq x y z
N MET A 1 17.95 9.98 -3.21
CA MET A 1 16.48 10.07 -3.17
C MET A 1 15.98 8.82 -2.47
N HIS A 2 16.02 8.80 -1.14
CA HIS A 2 15.48 7.68 -0.37
C HIS A 2 14.02 8.01 -0.09
N VAL A 3 13.11 7.24 -0.67
CA VAL A 3 11.80 7.07 -0.04
C VAL A 3 12.05 6.02 1.03
N CYS A 4 11.80 6.37 2.29
CA CYS A 4 11.95 5.44 3.38
C CYS A 4 10.98 4.28 3.13
N LYS A 5 11.45 3.14 2.60
CA LYS A 5 10.63 1.94 2.41
C LYS A 5 10.37 1.27 3.77
N SER A 6 9.83 2.02 4.72
CA SER A 6 9.46 1.47 6.01
C SER A 6 8.18 0.67 5.82
N SER A 7 8.22 -0.62 6.13
CA SER A 7 7.01 -1.44 6.10
C SER A 7 5.93 -0.84 7.01
N ILE A 8 4.65 -0.98 6.64
CA ILE A 8 3.50 -0.50 7.45
C ILE A 8 3.62 -0.97 8.90
N CYS A 9 4.06 -2.22 9.08
CA CYS A 9 4.24 -2.80 10.40
C CYS A 9 5.36 -2.11 11.20
N THR A 10 6.42 -1.65 10.54
CA THR A 10 7.54 -0.92 11.15
C THR A 10 7.13 0.48 11.55
N ILE A 11 6.32 1.17 10.72
CA ILE A 11 5.75 2.48 11.03
C ILE A 11 4.86 2.37 12.28
N LEU A 12 3.97 1.38 12.33
CA LEU A 12 3.02 1.23 13.43
C LEU A 12 3.63 0.70 14.74
N ARG A 13 4.80 0.05 14.70
CA ARG A 13 5.47 -0.51 15.89
C ARG A 13 6.42 0.44 16.60
N ARG A 14 6.89 1.50 15.94
CA ARG A 14 7.80 2.48 16.55
C ARG A 14 7.01 3.71 16.98
N SER A 15 7.41 4.32 18.10
CA SER A 15 6.97 5.65 18.54
C SER A 15 7.46 6.77 17.60
N ARG A 16 7.41 6.54 16.29
CA ARG A 16 7.84 7.45 15.24
C ARG A 16 6.59 8.16 14.71
N GLN A 17 6.64 9.48 14.70
CA GLN A 17 5.54 10.30 14.18
C GLN A 17 5.83 10.53 12.70
N ASP A 18 5.11 9.80 11.85
CA ASP A 18 5.26 9.88 10.40
C ASP A 18 3.92 10.34 9.79
N VAL A 19 3.99 11.12 8.72
CA VAL A 19 2.82 11.44 7.90
C VAL A 19 2.71 10.39 6.82
N LEU A 20 1.59 9.67 6.78
CA LEU A 20 1.35 8.64 5.77
C LEU A 20 0.24 9.10 4.81
N ALA A 21 0.57 9.30 3.55
CA ALA A 21 -0.37 9.77 2.54
C ALA A 21 -0.86 8.63 1.65
N ILE A 22 -2.18 8.56 1.42
CA ILE A 22 -2.79 7.65 0.45
C ILE A 22 -2.92 8.38 -0.90
N PRO A 23 -2.27 7.90 -1.98
CA PRO A 23 -2.42 8.53 -3.30
C PRO A 23 -3.81 8.40 -3.90
N ALA A 24 -4.24 9.29 -4.80
CA ALA A 24 -3.50 10.44 -5.35
C ALA A 24 -3.66 11.72 -4.51
N GLY A 25 -4.90 12.01 -4.09
CA GLY A 25 -5.26 13.29 -3.46
C GLY A 25 -4.68 13.50 -2.07
N GLY A 26 -4.32 12.44 -1.35
CA GLY A 26 -3.69 12.55 -0.03
C GLY A 26 -2.25 13.07 -0.09
N VAL A 27 -1.56 12.94 -1.23
CA VAL A 27 -0.16 13.36 -1.39
C VAL A 27 0.03 14.87 -1.23
N PRO A 28 -0.65 15.76 -1.99
CA PRO A 28 -0.48 17.20 -1.82
C PRO A 28 -0.84 17.69 -0.41
N VAL A 29 -1.81 17.03 0.25
CA VAL A 29 -2.18 17.33 1.64
C VAL A 29 -1.08 16.88 2.61
N GLY A 30 -0.58 15.66 2.46
CA GLY A 30 0.48 15.10 3.29
C GLY A 30 1.79 15.89 3.21
N VAL A 31 2.13 16.42 2.04
CA VAL A 31 3.29 17.30 1.84
C VAL A 31 3.22 18.55 2.73
N GLU A 32 2.07 19.23 2.78
CA GLU A 32 1.96 20.43 3.61
C GLU A 32 1.86 20.13 5.11
N ILE A 33 1.29 18.99 5.49
CA ILE A 33 1.30 18.54 6.88
C ILE A 33 2.73 18.21 7.33
N SER A 34 3.46 17.46 6.52
CA SER A 34 4.85 17.06 6.78
C SER A 34 5.76 18.28 6.98
N LYS A 35 5.66 19.29 6.11
CA LYS A 35 6.43 20.54 6.25
C LYS A 35 6.08 21.33 7.52
N ARG A 36 4.80 21.43 7.88
CA ARG A 36 4.36 22.20 9.05
C ARG A 36 4.71 21.54 10.37
N LEU A 37 4.70 20.20 10.40
CA LEU A 37 5.00 19.43 11.61
C LEU A 37 6.46 18.97 11.69
N ASN A 38 7.25 19.22 10.64
CA ASN A 38 8.62 18.72 10.49
C ASN A 38 8.71 17.21 10.73
N LEU A 39 7.76 16.46 10.16
CA LEU A 39 7.69 15.00 10.23
C LEU A 39 7.96 14.40 8.85
N PRO A 40 8.59 13.22 8.76
CA PRO A 40 8.78 12.55 7.49
C PRO A 40 7.43 12.19 6.84
N LEU A 41 7.40 12.27 5.51
CA LEU A 41 6.25 11.84 4.69
C LEU A 41 6.57 10.53 4.00
N ASP A 42 5.64 9.58 4.06
CA ASP A 42 5.69 8.32 3.31
C ASP A 42 4.33 8.01 2.64
N LEU A 43 4.28 7.01 1.77
CA LEU A 43 3.07 6.61 1.04
C LEU A 43 2.47 5.32 1.54
N ALA A 44 1.16 5.34 1.79
CA ALA A 44 0.35 4.14 1.93
C ALA A 44 -0.23 3.70 0.58
N VAL A 45 0.53 2.96 -0.23
CA VAL A 45 0.02 2.38 -1.48
C VAL A 45 -0.52 0.98 -1.24
N VAL A 46 -1.82 0.89 -1.03
CA VAL A 46 -2.54 -0.39 -0.85
C VAL A 46 -3.51 -0.64 -2.00
N ARG A 47 -3.71 -1.92 -2.35
CA ARG A 47 -4.72 -2.37 -3.29
C ARG A 47 -5.51 -3.54 -2.71
N LYS A 48 -6.77 -3.66 -3.11
CA LYS A 48 -7.59 -4.83 -2.80
C LYS A 48 -7.21 -5.96 -3.74
N ILE A 49 -7.18 -7.18 -3.22
CA ILE A 49 -7.06 -8.40 -4.02
C ILE A 49 -8.48 -8.80 -4.41
N HIS A 50 -8.80 -8.63 -5.69
CA HIS A 50 -10.13 -8.85 -6.23
C HIS A 50 -10.46 -10.33 -6.34
N ILE A 51 -11.74 -10.68 -6.25
CA ILE A 51 -12.21 -12.04 -6.54
C ILE A 51 -11.99 -12.31 -8.04
N PRO A 52 -11.48 -13.50 -8.46
CA PRO A 52 -11.09 -13.74 -9.85
C PRO A 52 -12.19 -13.44 -10.88
N TRP A 53 -13.44 -13.71 -10.52
CA TRP A 53 -14.62 -13.48 -11.37
C TRP A 53 -15.42 -12.20 -11.03
N ASN A 54 -15.03 -11.43 -10.02
CA ASN A 54 -15.71 -10.19 -9.65
C ASN A 54 -14.72 -9.11 -9.19
N ARG A 55 -14.53 -8.09 -10.03
CA ARG A 55 -13.64 -6.96 -9.77
C ARG A 55 -14.22 -5.88 -8.84
N GLU A 56 -15.49 -5.95 -8.45
CA GLU A 56 -16.09 -5.02 -7.50
C GLU A 56 -15.87 -5.43 -6.04
N ALA A 57 -15.63 -6.73 -5.80
CA ALA A 57 -15.41 -7.31 -4.48
C ALA A 57 -13.99 -7.85 -4.34
N GLY A 58 -13.43 -7.76 -3.13
CA GLY A 58 -12.09 -8.24 -2.83
C GLY A 58 -12.09 -9.17 -1.63
N PHE A 59 -11.25 -10.21 -1.70
CA PHE A 59 -11.06 -11.18 -0.62
C PHE A 59 -9.80 -10.89 0.21
N GLY A 60 -9.03 -9.87 -0.16
CA GLY A 60 -7.83 -9.48 0.57
C GLY A 60 -7.34 -8.09 0.21
N ALA A 61 -6.19 -7.73 0.75
CA ALA A 61 -5.47 -6.51 0.43
C ALA A 61 -3.96 -6.77 0.39
N MET A 62 -3.27 -6.01 -0.46
CA MET A 62 -1.84 -6.01 -0.61
C MET A 62 -1.30 -4.59 -0.44
N ALA A 63 -0.19 -4.47 0.29
CA ALA A 63 0.56 -3.23 0.42
C ALA A 63 1.85 -3.28 -0.41
N TRP A 64 2.40 -2.11 -0.74
CA TRP A 64 3.64 -1.93 -1.51
C TRP A 64 4.89 -2.55 -0.91
N ASP A 65 4.89 -2.78 0.40
CA ASP A 65 5.96 -3.46 1.12
C ASP A 65 5.87 -5.00 1.04
N GLY A 66 4.89 -5.51 0.28
CA GLY A 66 4.67 -6.94 0.07
C GLY A 66 3.83 -7.60 1.16
N ILE A 67 3.33 -6.86 2.15
CA ILE A 67 2.38 -7.39 3.13
C ILE A 67 1.07 -7.74 2.41
N ILE A 68 0.59 -8.95 2.66
CA ILE A 68 -0.67 -9.46 2.15
C ILE A 68 -1.55 -9.83 3.35
N LEU A 69 -2.80 -9.38 3.30
CA LEU A 69 -3.84 -9.75 4.26
C LEU A 69 -5.00 -10.36 3.50
N LEU A 70 -5.34 -11.61 3.80
CA LEU A 70 -6.46 -12.32 3.21
C LEU A 70 -7.59 -12.45 4.23
N ASN A 71 -8.82 -12.39 3.75
CA ASN A 71 -9.99 -12.78 4.52
C ASN A 71 -10.16 -14.30 4.37
N GLU A 72 -9.57 -15.04 5.31
CA GLU A 72 -9.55 -16.50 5.31
C GLU A 72 -10.95 -17.13 5.28
N ASP A 73 -11.92 -16.50 5.95
CA ASP A 73 -13.29 -16.99 5.93
C ASP A 73 -13.89 -16.85 4.54
N LEU A 74 -13.70 -15.70 3.89
CA LEU A 74 -14.20 -15.48 2.53
C LEU A 74 -13.48 -16.37 1.50
N VAL A 75 -12.17 -16.58 1.65
CA VAL A 75 -11.40 -17.51 0.82
C VAL A 75 -11.98 -18.92 0.90
N LYS A 76 -12.32 -19.40 2.11
CA LYS A 76 -12.96 -20.70 2.32
C LYS A 76 -14.36 -20.78 1.71
N HIS A 77 -15.19 -19.74 1.90
CA HIS A 77 -16.56 -19.72 1.37
C HIS A 77 -16.61 -19.66 -0.16
N LEU A 78 -15.60 -19.03 -0.79
CA LEU A 78 -15.48 -18.95 -2.24
C LEU A 78 -14.73 -20.14 -2.85
N GLU A 79 -14.24 -21.07 -2.01
CA GLU A 79 -13.47 -22.25 -2.40
C GLU A 79 -12.26 -21.93 -3.30
N LEU A 80 -11.63 -20.77 -3.07
CA LEU A 80 -10.51 -20.31 -3.91
C LEU A 80 -9.32 -21.25 -3.77
N SER A 81 -8.84 -21.76 -4.90
CA SER A 81 -7.62 -22.55 -4.94
C SER A 81 -6.41 -21.66 -4.69
N LYS A 82 -5.33 -22.28 -4.16
CA LYS A 82 -4.06 -21.57 -3.95
C LYS A 82 -3.55 -20.90 -5.24
N LYS A 83 -3.73 -21.57 -6.38
CA LYS A 83 -3.31 -21.05 -7.68
C LYS A 83 -4.09 -19.77 -8.05
N GLU A 84 -5.39 -19.75 -7.84
CA GLU A 84 -6.21 -18.54 -8.11
C GLU A 84 -5.80 -17.38 -7.20
N ILE A 85 -5.52 -17.66 -5.93
CA ILE A 85 -5.05 -16.65 -4.97
C ILE A 85 -3.70 -16.09 -5.43
N ASP A 86 -2.75 -16.96 -5.77
CA ASP A 86 -1.41 -16.59 -6.21
C ASP A 86 -1.45 -15.77 -7.52
N ASP A 87 -2.32 -16.16 -8.47
CA ASP A 87 -2.52 -15.43 -9.74
C ASP A 87 -3.07 -14.01 -9.48
N CYS A 88 -4.07 -13.86 -8.59
CA CYS A 88 -4.60 -12.54 -8.20
C CYS A 88 -3.57 -11.68 -7.46
N ILE A 89 -2.75 -12.28 -6.58
CA ILE A 89 -1.66 -11.59 -5.88
C ILE A 89 -0.62 -11.08 -6.88
N ALA A 90 -0.28 -11.88 -7.89
CA ALA A 90 0.69 -11.50 -8.91
C ALA A 90 0.19 -10.30 -9.74
N GLU A 91 -1.08 -10.31 -10.17
CA GLU A 91 -1.70 -9.19 -10.90
C GLU A 91 -1.65 -7.90 -10.07
N GLU A 92 -2.07 -7.96 -8.80
CA GLU A 92 -2.08 -6.77 -7.93
C GLU A 92 -0.68 -6.27 -7.58
N ARG A 93 0.31 -7.16 -7.48
CA ARG A 93 1.72 -6.77 -7.28
C ARG A 93 2.22 -5.92 -8.44
N GLU A 94 1.99 -6.36 -9.67
CA GLU A 94 2.42 -5.63 -10.87
C GLU A 94 1.78 -4.24 -10.93
N GLU A 95 0.50 -4.14 -10.57
CA GLU A 95 -0.22 -2.87 -10.51
C GLU A 95 0.28 -1.93 -9.42
N ILE A 96 0.62 -2.46 -8.24
CA ILE A 96 1.25 -1.68 -7.17
C ILE A 96 2.62 -1.15 -7.63
N GLU A 97 3.45 -1.97 -8.27
CA GLU A 97 4.77 -1.57 -8.76
C GLU A 97 4.67 -0.44 -9.79
N LYS A 98 3.76 -0.57 -10.77
CA LYS A 98 3.46 0.49 -11.74
C LYS A 98 3.04 1.78 -11.05
N ARG A 99 2.15 1.68 -10.05
CA ARG A 99 1.62 2.85 -9.34
C ARG A 99 2.67 3.51 -8.45
N MET A 100 3.53 2.73 -7.81
CA MET A 100 4.65 3.23 -7.00
C MET A 100 5.59 4.12 -7.83
N ILE A 101 5.92 3.72 -9.06
CA ILE A 101 6.80 4.50 -9.95
C ILE A 101 6.25 5.92 -10.21
N ILE A 102 4.92 6.06 -10.31
CA ILE A 102 4.27 7.36 -10.54
C ILE A 102 4.46 8.29 -9.33
N TRP A 103 4.28 7.76 -8.11
CA TRP A 103 4.26 8.57 -6.90
C TRP A 103 5.64 8.83 -6.30
N ILE A 104 6.62 7.94 -6.53
CA ILE A 104 7.97 8.08 -5.97
C ILE A 104 8.67 9.38 -6.41
N ARG A 105 8.27 9.97 -7.55
CA ARG A 105 8.81 11.23 -8.07
C ARG A 105 8.18 12.47 -7.45
N GLN A 106 7.00 12.35 -6.83
CA GLN A 106 6.24 13.48 -6.30
C GLN A 106 6.51 13.75 -4.81
N ILE A 107 7.28 12.88 -4.17
CA ILE A 107 7.63 13.03 -2.76
C ILE A 107 9.02 13.65 -2.65
N PRO A 108 9.15 14.82 -1.99
CA PRO A 108 10.45 15.32 -1.61
C PRO A 108 11.09 14.31 -0.67
N GLY A 109 12.21 13.72 -1.10
CA GLY A 109 12.97 12.79 -0.25
C GLY A 109 13.47 13.50 1.00
N ASP A 110 13.39 12.79 2.12
CA ASP A 110 13.92 13.09 3.45
C ASP A 110 14.07 14.59 3.77
N CYS A 111 13.04 15.19 4.38
CA CYS A 111 13.28 16.32 5.27
C CYS A 111 14.04 15.74 6.47
N GLY A 112 15.32 16.11 6.61
CA GLY A 112 16.30 15.49 7.50
C GLY A 112 15.88 15.35 8.96
#